data_AF-A0A6L9EDY2-F1
#
_entry.id   AF-A0A6L9EDY2-F1
#
_cell.length_a   1.000
_cell.length_b   1.000
_cell.length_c   1.000
_cell.angle_alpha   90.00
_cell.angle_beta   90.00
_cell.angle_gamma   90.00
#
_symmetry.space_group_name_H-M   'P 1'
#
loop_
_entity.id
_entity.type
_entity.pdbx_description
1 polymer ?
#
loop_
_entity_poly.entity_id
_entity_poly.type
_entity_poly.pdbx_seq_one_letter_code
_entity_poly.pdbx_strand_id
1 'polypeptide(L)'
;MADLIAELLILFESLKFWKKKKERRRQEKDKKLPKKTMVHPTIWILLIALVLIFAIKFISDLFFPNNGISITEDKIKEIEKILNEEKNSIGKYPLKLDEAIRNNPLRRNIKIDAWGNEFHYKPLNNGLQYELKSKGEDGLLNTEDDIKGNQ
;
A
#
# COMPACT_ATOMS: atom_id res chain seq x y z
N MET A 1 -8.13 -22.14 20.91
CA MET A 1 -7.09 -23.06 21.46
C MET A 1 -5.73 -22.39 21.56
N ALA A 2 -5.20 -21.79 20.50
CA ALA A 2 -3.91 -21.09 20.53
C ALA A 2 -3.89 -19.86 21.47
N ASP A 3 -4.95 -19.05 21.50
CA ASP A 3 -5.06 -17.90 22.42
C ASP A 3 -4.95 -18.28 23.90
N LEU A 4 -5.68 -19.31 24.33
CA LEU A 4 -5.64 -19.78 25.72
C LEU A 4 -4.23 -20.25 26.12
N ILE A 5 -3.51 -20.88 25.19
CA ILE A 5 -2.12 -21.32 25.42
C ILE A 5 -1.20 -20.09 25.53
N ALA A 6 -1.36 -19.09 24.65
CA ALA A 6 -0.57 -17.86 24.69
C ALA A 6 -0.81 -17.06 25.98
N GLU A 7 -2.07 -16.91 26.41
CA GLU A 7 -2.44 -16.25 27.66
C GLU A 7 -1.82 -16.97 28.87
N LEU A 8 -1.87 -18.29 28.90
CA LEU A 8 -1.27 -19.09 29.97
C LEU A 8 0.25 -18.90 30.04
N LEU A 9 0.93 -18.86 28.88
CA LEU A 9 2.38 -18.63 28.81
C LEU A 9 2.74 -17.23 29.32
N ILE A 10 2.01 -16.19 28.89
CA ILE A 10 2.23 -14.81 29.36
C ILE A 10 2.03 -14.71 30.87
N LEU A 11 0.98 -15.37 31.38
CA LEU A 11 0.70 -15.42 32.81
C LEU A 11 1.85 -16.10 33.57
N PHE A 12 2.34 -17.24 33.08
CA PHE A 12 3.46 -17.95 33.70
C PHE A 12 4.75 -17.11 33.71
N GLU A 13 5.08 -16.43 32.62
CA GLU A 13 6.24 -15.54 32.55
C GLU A 13 6.13 -14.35 33.51
N SER A 14 4.93 -13.77 33.60
CA SER A 14 4.67 -12.66 34.52
C SER A 14 4.87 -13.10 35.97
N LEU A 15 4.32 -14.26 36.37
CA LEU A 15 4.47 -14.81 37.71
C LEU A 15 5.94 -15.09 38.04
N LYS A 16 6.68 -15.68 37.09
CA LYS A 16 8.12 -15.92 37.22
C LYS A 16 8.90 -14.62 37.39
N PHE A 17 8.55 -13.57 36.65
CA PHE A 17 9.16 -12.25 36.78
C PHE A 17 8.90 -11.65 38.17
N TRP A 18 7.66 -11.69 38.66
CA TRP A 18 7.30 -11.19 39.99
C TRP A 18 8.02 -11.92 41.11
N LYS A 19 8.16 -13.25 41.02
CA LYS A 19 8.93 -14.04 41.99
C LYS A 19 10.40 -13.60 42.03
N LYS A 20 11.06 -13.51 40.86
CA LYS A 20 12.46 -13.04 40.76
C LYS A 20 12.63 -11.61 41.27
N LYS A 21 11.69 -10.71 40.95
CA LYS A 21 11.70 -9.33 41.42
C LYS A 21 11.61 -9.27 42.95
N LYS A 22 10.71 -10.07 43.55
CA LYS A 22 10.55 -10.15 45.02
C LYS A 22 11.82 -10.63 45.72
N GLU A 23 12.45 -11.69 45.21
CA GLU A 23 13.72 -12.21 45.75
C GLU A 23 14.84 -11.18 45.66
N ARG A 24 14.99 -10.50 44.51
CA ARG A 24 15.99 -9.44 44.34
C ARG A 24 15.75 -8.27 45.28
N ARG A 25 14.49 -7.84 45.49
CA ARG A 25 14.18 -6.75 46.43
C ARG A 25 14.50 -7.10 47.88
N ARG A 26 14.41 -8.38 48.27
CA ARG A 26 14.87 -8.84 49.60
C ARG A 26 16.38 -8.71 49.71
N GLN A 27 17.12 -9.23 48.73
CA GLN A 27 18.59 -9.12 48.70
C GLN A 27 19.09 -7.68 48.67
N GLU A 28 18.44 -6.80 47.92
CA GLU A 28 18.79 -5.37 47.87
C GLU A 28 18.58 -4.69 49.24
N LYS A 29 17.54 -5.06 49.99
CA LYS A 29 17.29 -4.56 51.35
C LYS A 29 18.33 -5.11 52.34
N ASP A 30 18.57 -6.42 52.32
CA ASP A 30 19.49 -7.09 53.25
C ASP A 30 20.92 -6.59 53.06
N LYS A 31 21.34 -6.34 51.81
CA LYS A 31 22.69 -5.86 51.46
C LYS A 31 22.81 -4.34 51.33
N LYS A 32 21.74 -3.57 51.61
CA LYS A 32 21.67 -2.10 51.43
C LYS A 32 22.13 -1.63 50.03
N LEU A 33 21.76 -2.37 48.98
CA LEU A 33 22.12 -2.04 47.59
C LEU A 33 21.08 -1.11 46.94
N PRO A 34 21.49 -0.28 45.97
CA PRO A 34 20.55 0.54 45.20
C PRO A 34 19.60 -0.35 44.38
N LYS A 35 18.36 0.12 44.21
CA LYS A 35 17.32 -0.61 43.47
C LYS A 35 17.67 -0.67 41.98
N LYS A 36 17.87 -1.88 41.45
CA LYS A 36 18.04 -2.06 40.00
C LYS A 36 16.71 -1.95 39.26
N THR A 37 16.73 -1.34 38.08
CA THR A 37 15.62 -1.33 37.12
C THR A 37 15.46 -2.71 36.50
N MET A 38 14.25 -3.26 36.53
CA MET A 38 13.92 -4.56 35.94
C MET A 38 12.78 -4.36 34.95
N VAL A 39 13.06 -4.65 33.69
CA VAL A 39 12.10 -4.53 32.58
C VAL A 39 11.26 -5.81 32.52
N HIS A 40 9.95 -5.66 32.36
CA HIS A 40 9.04 -6.80 32.24
C HIS A 40 9.25 -7.53 30.90
N PRO A 41 9.13 -8.88 30.84
CA PRO A 41 9.30 -9.64 29.60
C PRO A 41 8.44 -9.14 28.43
N THR A 42 7.21 -8.69 28.70
CA THR A 42 6.30 -8.16 27.67
C THR A 42 6.83 -6.93 26.94
N ILE A 43 7.65 -6.11 27.60
CA ILE A 43 8.25 -4.92 26.97
C ILE A 43 9.25 -5.35 25.89
N TRP A 44 10.01 -6.43 26.12
CA TRP A 44 10.92 -6.98 25.12
C TRP A 44 10.17 -7.55 23.92
N ILE A 45 9.08 -8.27 24.17
CA ILE A 45 8.22 -8.80 23.10
C ILE A 45 7.66 -7.65 22.24
N LEU A 46 7.20 -6.57 22.87
CA LEU A 46 6.68 -5.39 22.16
C LEU A 46 7.75 -4.70 21.31
N LEU A 47 8.97 -4.54 21.83
CA LEU A 47 10.08 -3.96 21.06
C LEU A 47 10.44 -4.81 19.84
N ILE A 48 10.49 -6.13 19.99
CA ILE A 48 10.73 -7.05 18.87
C ILE A 48 9.62 -6.95 17.83
N ALA A 49 8.35 -6.94 18.26
CA ALA A 49 7.21 -6.79 17.37
C ALA A 49 7.27 -5.47 16.58
N LEU A 50 7.65 -4.37 17.24
CA LEU A 50 7.82 -3.07 16.60
C LEU A 50 8.91 -3.11 15.53
N VAL A 51 10.08 -3.68 15.84
CA VAL A 51 11.18 -3.85 14.86
C VAL A 51 10.73 -4.70 13.66
N LEU A 52 9.96 -5.77 13.90
CA LEU A 52 9.43 -6.61 12.83
C LEU A 52 8.47 -5.84 11.91
N ILE A 53 7.60 -4.99 12.45
CA ILE A 53 6.69 -4.15 11.64
C ILE A 53 7.50 -3.22 10.73
N PHE A 54 8.53 -2.55 11.26
CA PHE A 54 9.40 -1.70 10.46
C PHE A 54 10.19 -2.48 9.41
N ALA A 55 10.71 -3.66 9.77
CA ALA A 55 11.41 -4.53 8.83
C ALA A 55 10.50 -4.99 7.68
N ILE A 56 9.25 -5.37 7.98
CA ILE A 56 8.27 -5.77 6.95
C ILE A 56 7.98 -4.60 6.01
N LYS A 57 7.74 -3.40 6.54
CA LYS A 57 7.54 -2.22 5.68
C LYS A 57 8.74 -1.93 4.79
N PHE A 58 9.93 -1.90 5.39
CA PHE A 58 11.17 -1.65 4.65
C PHE A 58 11.42 -2.67 3.54
N ILE A 59 11.17 -3.96 3.82
CA ILE A 59 11.26 -5.04 2.82
C ILE A 59 10.20 -4.85 1.73
N SER A 60 8.96 -4.53 2.10
CA SER A 60 7.88 -4.27 1.14
C SER A 60 8.26 -3.16 0.16
N ASP A 61 8.76 -2.04 0.67
CA ASP A 61 9.14 -0.88 -0.16
C ASP A 61 10.32 -1.21 -1.08
N LEU A 62 11.23 -2.11 -0.67
CA LEU A 62 12.37 -2.54 -1.48
C LEU A 62 11.96 -3.49 -2.62
N PHE A 63 11.02 -4.42 -2.37
CA PHE A 63 10.60 -5.43 -3.34
C PHE A 63 9.46 -4.97 -4.26
N PHE A 64 8.67 -3.97 -3.83
CA PHE A 64 7.63 -3.34 -4.65
C PHE A 64 8.00 -1.88 -4.90
N PRO A 65 9.07 -1.61 -5.67
CA PRO A 65 9.37 -0.23 -6.07
C PRO A 65 8.15 0.34 -6.79
N ASN A 66 7.84 1.61 -6.51
CA ASN A 66 6.69 2.34 -7.03
C ASN A 66 6.89 2.62 -8.54
N ASN A 67 6.79 1.56 -9.35
CA ASN A 67 6.81 1.60 -10.81
C ASN A 67 5.46 2.08 -11.37
N GLY A 68 4.67 2.77 -10.55
CA GLY A 68 3.32 3.19 -10.92
C GLY A 68 3.32 4.06 -12.17
N ILE A 69 4.37 4.86 -12.36
CA ILE A 69 4.56 5.69 -13.55
C ILE A 69 4.66 4.82 -14.81
N SER A 70 5.61 3.87 -14.87
CA SER A 70 5.80 3.05 -16.08
C SER A 70 4.60 2.15 -16.38
N ILE A 71 3.97 1.59 -15.34
CA ILE A 71 2.75 0.78 -15.49
C ILE A 71 1.61 1.64 -16.07
N THR A 72 1.48 2.87 -15.58
CA THR A 72 0.45 3.81 -16.05
C THR A 72 0.73 4.25 -17.49
N GLU A 73 1.98 4.53 -17.85
CA GLU A 73 2.39 4.84 -19.23
C GLU A 73 2.06 3.69 -20.20
N ASP A 74 2.32 2.44 -19.81
CA ASP A 74 2.01 1.28 -20.65
C ASP A 74 0.49 1.09 -20.83
N LYS A 75 -0.29 1.30 -19.77
CA LYS A 75 -1.76 1.30 -19.84
C LYS A 75 -2.29 2.42 -20.73
N ILE A 76 -1.71 3.61 -20.64
CA ILE A 76 -2.06 4.75 -21.50
C ILE A 76 -1.84 4.37 -22.97
N LYS A 77 -0.66 3.83 -23.33
CA LYS A 77 -0.38 3.38 -24.70
C LYS A 77 -1.38 2.33 -25.20
N GLU A 78 -1.79 1.41 -24.33
CA GLU A 78 -2.82 0.41 -24.67
C GLU A 78 -4.17 1.06 -24.96
N ILE A 79 -4.59 2.03 -24.13
CA ILE A 79 -5.82 2.79 -24.35
C ILE A 79 -5.75 3.59 -25.65
N GLU A 80 -4.62 4.28 -25.91
CA GLU A 80 -4.39 5.05 -27.13
C GLU A 80 -4.53 4.15 -28.38
N LYS A 81 -3.96 2.94 -28.33
CA LYS A 81 -4.10 1.96 -29.40
C LYS A 81 -5.57 1.60 -29.66
N ILE A 82 -6.34 1.32 -28.61
CA ILE A 82 -7.77 0.99 -28.72
C ILE A 82 -8.57 2.17 -29.28
N LEU A 83 -8.30 3.39 -28.80
CA LEU A 83 -8.97 4.60 -29.28
C LEU A 83 -8.66 4.88 -30.76
N ASN A 84 -7.42 4.64 -31.19
CA ASN A 84 -7.00 4.78 -32.58
C ASN A 84 -7.66 3.72 -33.49
N GLU A 85 -7.76 2.47 -33.04
CA GLU A 85 -8.49 1.41 -33.75
C GLU A 85 -9.98 1.76 -33.92
N GLU A 86 -10.61 2.30 -32.88
CA GLU A 86 -12.02 2.73 -32.92
C GLU A 86 -12.20 3.92 -33.88
N LYS A 87 -11.31 4.92 -33.81
CA LYS A 87 -11.33 6.07 -34.74
C LYS A 87 -11.10 5.64 -36.19
N ASN A 88 -10.22 4.67 -36.45
CA ASN A 88 -10.01 4.16 -37.80
C ASN A 88 -11.25 3.42 -38.35
N SER A 89 -12.04 2.83 -37.46
CA SER A 89 -13.25 2.07 -37.83
C SER A 89 -14.49 2.96 -38.00
N ILE A 90 -14.67 3.96 -37.12
CA ILE A 90 -15.90 4.79 -37.02
C ILE A 90 -15.66 6.22 -37.55
N GLY A 91 -14.40 6.64 -37.70
CA GLY A 91 -13.98 7.97 -38.13
C GLY A 91 -13.88 9.00 -36.99
N LYS A 92 -14.26 8.62 -35.75
CA LYS A 92 -14.27 9.50 -34.56
C LYS A 92 -13.87 8.73 -33.30
N TYR A 93 -13.31 9.45 -32.33
CA TYR A 93 -13.12 8.94 -30.98
C TYR A 93 -14.46 8.82 -30.24
N PRO A 94 -14.60 7.83 -29.34
CA PRO A 94 -15.84 7.59 -28.59
C PRO A 94 -16.16 8.72 -27.61
N LEU A 95 -17.42 8.79 -27.15
CA LEU A 95 -17.81 9.82 -26.16
C LEU A 95 -17.33 9.45 -24.76
N LYS A 96 -17.23 8.16 -24.48
CA LYS A 96 -16.74 7.62 -23.22
C LYS A 96 -15.68 6.55 -23.47
N LEU A 97 -14.67 6.49 -22.61
CA LEU A 97 -13.65 5.45 -22.66
C LEU A 97 -14.26 4.03 -22.57
N ASP A 98 -15.35 3.90 -21.82
CA ASP A 98 -16.11 2.66 -21.67
C ASP A 98 -16.70 2.11 -22.98
N GLU A 99 -17.05 2.99 -23.91
CA GLU A 99 -17.56 2.60 -25.23
C GLU A 99 -16.46 1.93 -26.06
N ALA A 100 -15.21 2.39 -25.93
CA ALA A 100 -14.04 1.77 -26.58
C ALA A 100 -13.71 0.40 -25.98
N ILE A 101 -13.88 0.26 -24.66
CA ILE A 101 -13.50 -0.95 -23.90
C ILE A 101 -14.58 -2.04 -23.97
N ARG A 102 -15.84 -1.65 -24.28
CA ARG A 102 -16.99 -2.55 -24.52
C ARG A 102 -17.21 -3.60 -23.44
N ASN A 103 -17.02 -3.23 -22.17
CA ASN A 103 -17.15 -4.14 -21.00
C ASN A 103 -16.41 -5.49 -21.15
N ASN A 104 -15.35 -5.53 -21.96
CA ASN A 104 -14.57 -6.74 -22.20
C ASN A 104 -13.89 -7.17 -20.88
N PRO A 105 -14.14 -8.38 -20.34
CA PRO A 105 -13.51 -8.86 -19.12
C PRO A 105 -11.98 -8.80 -19.15
N LEU A 106 -11.38 -9.02 -20.33
CA LEU A 106 -9.93 -8.98 -20.54
C LEU A 106 -9.35 -7.57 -20.45
N ARG A 107 -10.20 -6.53 -20.56
CA ARG A 107 -9.80 -5.12 -20.56
C ARG A 107 -10.27 -4.35 -19.31
N ARG A 108 -10.79 -5.03 -18.29
CA ARG A 108 -11.30 -4.34 -17.07
C ARG A 108 -10.21 -3.56 -16.35
N ASN A 109 -9.00 -4.11 -16.29
CA ASN A 109 -7.91 -3.51 -15.51
C ASN A 109 -7.23 -2.33 -16.21
N ILE A 110 -7.60 -2.03 -17.46
CA ILE A 110 -7.00 -0.92 -18.22
C ILE A 110 -7.64 0.43 -17.85
N LYS A 111 -8.85 0.43 -17.28
CA LYS A 111 -9.59 1.67 -16.91
C LYS A 111 -8.98 2.41 -15.72
N ILE A 112 -8.14 1.71 -14.97
CA ILE A 112 -7.57 2.16 -13.70
C ILE A 112 -6.07 2.28 -13.88
N ASP A 113 -5.45 3.30 -13.31
CA ASP A 113 -4.00 3.51 -13.28
C ASP A 113 -3.29 2.50 -12.34
N ALA A 114 -2.04 2.76 -11.97
CA ALA A 114 -1.30 1.92 -11.03
C ALA A 114 -1.66 2.16 -9.55
N TRP A 115 -2.28 3.29 -9.23
CA TRP A 115 -2.63 3.71 -7.88
C TRP A 115 -4.10 3.48 -7.52
N GLY A 116 -4.91 2.99 -8.47
CA GLY A 116 -6.32 2.68 -8.25
C GLY A 116 -7.28 3.77 -8.73
N ASN A 117 -6.80 4.80 -9.41
CA ASN A 117 -7.62 5.89 -9.94
C ASN A 117 -8.11 5.58 -11.36
N GLU A 118 -9.34 5.99 -11.68
CA GLU A 118 -9.85 5.93 -13.05
C GLU A 118 -9.18 6.98 -13.94
N PHE A 119 -8.86 6.60 -15.18
CA PHE A 119 -8.33 7.53 -16.18
C PHE A 119 -9.32 8.63 -16.51
N HIS A 120 -8.85 9.87 -16.52
CA HIS A 120 -9.61 11.01 -17.00
C HIS A 120 -9.59 11.04 -18.53
N TYR A 121 -10.73 10.68 -19.14
CA TYR A 121 -10.93 10.76 -20.58
C TYR A 121 -11.96 11.82 -20.93
N LYS A 122 -11.61 12.72 -21.87
CA LYS A 122 -12.54 13.74 -22.37
C LYS A 122 -12.41 13.90 -23.88
N PRO A 123 -13.47 13.62 -24.67
CA PRO A 123 -13.47 13.90 -26.10
C PRO A 123 -13.52 15.41 -26.36
N LEU A 124 -12.76 15.86 -27.35
CA LEU A 124 -12.65 17.25 -27.78
C LEU A 124 -13.05 17.37 -29.26
N ASN A 125 -13.46 18.56 -29.70
CA ASN A 125 -13.75 18.85 -31.11
C ASN A 125 -14.68 17.82 -31.77
N ASN A 126 -15.81 17.50 -31.11
CA ASN A 126 -16.78 16.50 -31.56
C ASN A 126 -16.19 15.11 -31.87
N GLY A 127 -15.18 14.68 -31.11
CA GLY A 127 -14.54 13.36 -31.24
C GLY A 127 -13.40 13.33 -32.26
N LEU A 128 -12.89 14.47 -32.71
CA LEU A 128 -11.68 14.55 -33.55
C LEU A 128 -10.39 14.43 -32.73
N GLN A 129 -10.44 14.89 -31.48
CA GLN A 129 -9.35 14.86 -30.51
C GLN A 129 -9.89 14.34 -29.17
N TYR A 130 -8.99 13.98 -28.25
CA TYR A 130 -9.35 13.59 -26.89
C TYR A 130 -8.24 13.98 -25.92
N GLU A 131 -8.59 14.15 -24.66
CA GLU A 131 -7.66 14.30 -23.56
C GLU A 131 -7.70 13.01 -22.73
N LEU A 132 -6.53 12.42 -22.48
CA LEU A 132 -6.36 11.24 -21.64
C LEU A 132 -5.27 11.53 -20.61
N LYS A 133 -5.63 11.43 -19.33
CA LYS A 133 -4.73 11.69 -18.20
C LYS A 133 -4.95 10.71 -17.06
N SER A 134 -3.88 10.32 -16.39
CA SER A 134 -3.90 9.73 -15.05
C SER A 134 -3.81 10.82 -13.98
N LYS A 135 -4.44 10.57 -12.84
CA LYS A 135 -4.38 11.43 -11.64
C LYS A 135 -3.14 11.20 -10.77
N GLY A 136 -2.26 10.29 -11.19
CA GLY A 136 -1.04 10.01 -10.45
C GLY A 136 -1.27 9.36 -9.08
N GLU A 137 -0.32 9.57 -8.18
CA GLU A 137 -0.31 8.98 -6.84
C GLU A 137 -1.24 9.76 -5.89
N ASP A 138 -1.40 11.07 -6.10
CA ASP A 138 -2.18 11.93 -5.22
C ASP A 138 -3.70 11.84 -5.46
N GLY A 139 -4.11 11.33 -6.63
CA GLY A 139 -5.52 11.13 -7.00
C GLY A 139 -6.28 12.43 -7.31
N LEU A 140 -5.59 13.54 -7.48
CA LEU A 140 -6.11 14.84 -7.89
C LEU A 140 -5.88 15.08 -9.38
N LEU A 141 -6.51 16.11 -9.95
CA LEU A 141 -6.35 16.46 -11.36
C LEU A 141 -5.68 17.83 -11.45
N ASN A 142 -4.80 17.98 -12.43
CA ASN A 142 -3.98 19.16 -12.72
C ASN A 142 -2.89 19.43 -11.69
N THR A 143 -2.29 18.35 -11.21
CA THR A 143 -1.13 18.34 -10.30
C THR A 143 0.14 17.92 -11.06
N GLU A 144 1.29 18.01 -10.41
CA GLU A 144 2.59 17.72 -11.05
C GLU A 144 2.80 16.23 -11.35
N ASP A 145 2.06 15.35 -10.68
CA ASP A 145 2.10 13.90 -10.82
C ASP A 145 1.14 13.34 -11.89
N ASP A 146 0.35 14.21 -12.53
CA ASP A 146 -0.51 13.84 -13.65
C ASP A 146 0.30 13.28 -14.83
N ILE A 147 -0.01 12.05 -15.26
CA ILE A 147 0.60 11.41 -16.42
C ILE A 147 -0.32 11.55 -17.64
N LYS A 148 0.16 12.18 -18.71
CA LYS A 148 -0.62 12.46 -19.92
C LYS A 148 -0.29 11.46 -21.04
N GLY A 149 -1.30 11.10 -21.82
CA GLY A 149 -1.10 10.39 -23.10
C GLY A 149 -0.51 11.27 -24.18
N ASN A 150 0.27 10.66 -25.07
CA ASN A 150 0.85 11.32 -26.23
C ASN A 150 -0.16 11.24 -27.38
N GLN A 151 -0.64 12.40 -27.83
CA GLN A 151 -1.47 12.52 -29.04
C GLN A 151 -0.65 12.32 -30.32
#